data_AF-A0A167D6R4-F1
#
_entry.id   AF-A0A167D6R4-F1
#
_cell.length_a   1.000
_cell.length_b   1.000
_cell.length_c   1.000
_cell.angle_alpha   90.00
_cell.angle_beta   90.00
_cell.angle_gamma   90.00
#
_symmetry.space_group_name_H-M   'P 1'
#
loop_
_entity.id
_entity.type
_entity.pdbx_description
1 polymer ?
#
loop_
_entity_poly.entity_id
_entity_poly.type
_entity_poly.pdbx_seq_one_letter_code
_entity_poly.pdbx_strand_id
1 'polypeptide(L)'
;MLASRLVAPTRRIALTPAIAQRSFYNSALRLQEKKPVSGPSATPVTPPSPVLKTEAVTKTATTPVATGSAGTPPPPPPPSPKKKWGFWKTTWRITYGSVFATLIYAGWSIYETRHPRENQSPPDPTKKTLVILGSGWGSVSLLKTINTSNYNVVVVSPRNFFLFTPLLPSCTTGTIEHRSIMEPIRGIIRNKESDVTYYEAEATKIDYENRVVTIRDHSTEDSKDERQLKFDYLVVGVGAMNSTFGIPGVQDHACFLKEIPDAQKIRKKIMDCIESASFKNLDDADRKRLLHTVVVGGGPTGVEFAAELQDFFEEDLKKWIPGIAKDFKVTLVEALPNVLPSFSKQLIDYTERQFKAEKISVLTKTMVKKVTEDTIIAEATRPDGSKETLEMPYGLLVWATGNTVRPVIRDLMANLEAQKNSRRGLLVNEYLVVEGTEGVWALGDCTATKYAPTAQVAAQQGSYLGGLFNQLARAEDLEQEVRALEAKASQTAEGSAERKSILSEIESRSRRLRRSKSLLPFEYSHQGSLAYVGSDKAVADLTLWAEGNFASGGRLTYMFWRSAYLSMCFSMRNKILVLTDWVKVKVFGRDVSRE
;
A
#
# COMPACT_ATOMS: atom_id res chain seq x y z
N MET A 1 -49.96 -4.75 -56.04
CA MET A 1 -49.50 -5.94 -56.78
C MET A 1 -48.79 -6.83 -55.76
N LEU A 2 -49.46 -7.85 -55.19
CA LEU A 2 -49.54 -9.24 -55.68
C LEU A 2 -48.15 -9.87 -55.91
N ALA A 3 -47.77 -11.08 -55.53
CA ALA A 3 -48.22 -12.14 -54.62
C ALA A 3 -47.22 -13.33 -54.78
N SER A 4 -47.09 -14.22 -53.77
CA SER A 4 -46.82 -15.69 -53.91
C SER A 4 -45.41 -16.14 -54.40
N ARG A 5 -44.77 -17.28 -54.01
CA ARG A 5 -45.07 -18.62 -53.42
C ARG A 5 -43.72 -19.19 -52.88
N LEU A 6 -43.62 -19.76 -51.67
CA LEU A 6 -43.71 -21.20 -51.31
C LEU A 6 -42.88 -22.19 -52.16
N VAL A 7 -41.81 -22.77 -51.59
CA VAL A 7 -41.43 -24.22 -51.62
C VAL A 7 -40.49 -24.53 -50.43
N ALA A 8 -40.86 -25.53 -49.60
CA ALA A 8 -39.94 -26.25 -48.70
C ALA A 8 -39.45 -27.53 -49.40
N PRO A 9 -38.32 -28.16 -48.99
CA PRO A 9 -38.51 -29.31 -48.08
C PRO A 9 -37.35 -29.69 -47.14
N THR A 10 -37.73 -30.48 -46.13
CA THR A 10 -37.01 -31.58 -45.45
C THR A 10 -35.87 -31.34 -44.43
N ARG A 11 -36.21 -31.74 -43.20
CA ARG A 11 -35.40 -32.02 -42.00
C ARG A 11 -34.11 -32.82 -42.27
N ARG A 12 -33.00 -32.35 -41.67
CA ARG A 12 -32.00 -33.21 -41.03
C ARG A 12 -31.81 -32.75 -39.59
N ILE A 13 -32.09 -33.67 -38.67
CA ILE A 13 -31.85 -33.52 -37.23
C ILE A 13 -30.34 -33.74 -37.03
N ALA A 14 -29.61 -32.69 -36.68
CA ALA A 14 -28.26 -32.79 -36.14
C ALA A 14 -28.33 -32.53 -34.64
N LEU A 15 -28.16 -33.60 -33.85
CA LEU A 15 -27.95 -33.53 -32.40
C LEU A 15 -26.54 -33.00 -32.15
N THR A 16 -26.43 -31.73 -31.74
CA THR A 16 -25.21 -31.15 -31.16
C THR A 16 -25.36 -31.04 -29.64
N PRO A 17 -24.37 -31.48 -28.84
CA PRO A 17 -24.47 -31.51 -27.39
C PRO A 17 -24.17 -30.12 -26.81
N ALA A 18 -25.17 -29.25 -26.77
CA ALA A 18 -25.10 -27.95 -26.12
C ALA A 18 -25.72 -28.02 -24.70
N ILE A 19 -25.24 -28.92 -23.85
CA ILE A 19 -25.62 -28.98 -22.42
C ILE A 19 -24.43 -29.49 -21.61
N ALA A 20 -23.52 -28.60 -21.21
CA ALA A 20 -22.65 -28.75 -20.03
C ALA A 20 -21.69 -27.55 -19.86
N GLN A 21 -22.21 -26.34 -19.66
CA GLN A 21 -21.38 -25.22 -19.14
C GLN A 21 -22.21 -24.10 -18.49
N ARG A 22 -23.37 -24.45 -17.91
CA ARG A 22 -24.16 -23.56 -17.06
C ARG A 22 -24.12 -24.08 -15.63
N SER A 23 -23.20 -23.58 -14.81
CA SER A 23 -23.34 -23.55 -13.34
C SER A 23 -22.04 -23.09 -12.69
N PHE A 24 -21.98 -21.85 -12.22
CA PHE A 24 -21.14 -21.46 -11.07
C PHE A 24 -21.69 -20.21 -10.37
N TYR A 25 -22.33 -19.28 -11.10
CA TYR A 25 -22.78 -18.00 -10.54
C TYR A 25 -24.23 -18.00 -10.00
N ASN A 26 -25.17 -18.71 -10.64
CA ASN A 26 -26.60 -18.62 -10.28
C ASN A 26 -27.01 -19.41 -9.02
N SER A 27 -26.18 -20.33 -8.53
CA SER A 27 -26.50 -21.19 -7.39
C SER A 27 -26.19 -20.54 -6.03
N ALA A 28 -25.36 -19.50 -5.98
CA ALA A 28 -25.11 -18.73 -4.76
C ALA A 28 -26.21 -17.69 -4.47
N LEU A 29 -26.86 -17.15 -5.51
CA LEU A 29 -27.87 -16.09 -5.39
C LEU A 29 -29.29 -16.58 -5.04
N ARG A 30 -29.58 -17.90 -5.10
CA ARG A 30 -30.93 -18.44 -4.80
C ARG A 30 -31.15 -18.91 -3.35
N LEU A 31 -30.15 -18.80 -2.48
CA LEU A 31 -30.26 -19.25 -1.08
C LEU A 31 -30.35 -18.11 -0.04
N GLN A 32 -30.54 -16.86 -0.46
CA GLN A 32 -30.63 -15.70 0.44
C GLN A 32 -31.88 -14.82 0.25
N GLU A 33 -33.02 -15.39 -0.12
CA GLU A 33 -34.31 -14.74 0.14
C GLU A 33 -34.90 -15.27 1.46
N LYS A 34 -34.63 -14.57 2.57
CA LYS A 34 -35.44 -14.65 3.79
C LYS A 34 -35.96 -13.26 4.16
N LYS A 35 -37.30 -13.19 4.26
CA LYS A 35 -38.11 -12.06 4.74
C LYS A 35 -37.71 -11.59 6.15
N PRO A 36 -37.98 -10.32 6.50
CA PRO A 36 -37.53 -9.69 7.74
C PRO A 36 -38.30 -10.20 8.95
N VAL A 37 -37.58 -10.46 10.06
CA VAL A 37 -38.15 -10.75 11.38
C VAL A 37 -37.83 -9.58 12.31
N SER A 38 -38.88 -9.04 12.91
CA SER A 38 -38.90 -7.97 13.92
C SER A 38 -38.05 -8.29 15.16
N GLY A 39 -37.17 -7.37 15.56
CA GLY A 39 -36.38 -7.46 16.79
C GLY A 39 -37.14 -6.94 18.03
N PRO A 40 -36.87 -7.46 19.24
CA PRO A 40 -37.40 -6.91 20.48
C PRO A 40 -36.49 -5.81 21.07
N SER A 41 -37.17 -4.87 21.73
CA SER A 41 -36.69 -3.67 22.45
C SER A 41 -35.60 -3.96 23.49
N ALA A 42 -34.54 -3.14 23.50
CA ALA A 42 -33.49 -3.13 24.52
C ALA A 42 -33.75 -2.06 25.59
N THR A 43 -33.77 -2.46 26.86
CA THR A 43 -33.73 -1.57 28.04
C THR A 43 -32.28 -1.35 28.51
N PRO A 44 -31.93 -0.15 29.03
CA PRO A 44 -30.56 0.17 29.41
C PRO A 44 -30.22 -0.21 30.86
N VAL A 45 -28.99 -0.69 31.09
CA VAL A 45 -28.42 -0.94 32.42
C VAL A 45 -27.28 0.05 32.66
N THR A 46 -27.41 0.84 33.72
CA THR A 46 -26.46 1.86 34.24
C THR A 46 -25.32 1.24 35.06
N PRO A 47 -24.10 1.83 35.03
CA PRO A 47 -23.00 1.47 35.93
C PRO A 47 -23.01 2.31 37.23
N PRO A 48 -22.44 1.82 38.36
CA PRO A 48 -22.36 2.59 39.60
C PRO A 48 -21.09 3.44 39.71
N SER A 49 -21.27 4.65 40.26
CA SER A 49 -20.25 5.66 40.58
C SER A 49 -19.45 5.37 41.86
N PRO A 50 -18.22 5.88 42.02
CA PRO A 50 -17.52 5.89 43.31
C PRO A 50 -17.76 7.19 44.08
N VAL A 51 -17.99 7.07 45.38
CA VAL A 51 -18.14 8.19 46.33
C VAL A 51 -16.80 8.48 47.02
N LEU A 52 -16.34 9.71 46.90
CA LEU A 52 -15.29 10.34 47.72
C LEU A 52 -15.93 10.97 48.96
N LYS A 53 -15.38 10.72 50.15
CA LYS A 53 -15.46 11.65 51.29
C LYS A 53 -14.14 11.69 52.05
N THR A 54 -13.55 12.88 52.06
CA THR A 54 -12.54 13.43 52.97
C THR A 54 -13.09 13.59 54.39
N GLU A 55 -12.25 13.42 55.40
CA GLU A 55 -12.15 14.35 56.54
C GLU A 55 -10.90 14.07 57.39
N ALA A 56 -10.25 15.15 57.81
CA ALA A 56 -9.06 15.18 58.64
C ALA A 56 -9.44 15.69 60.03
N VAL A 57 -8.92 15.09 61.12
CA VAL A 57 -8.85 15.75 62.44
C VAL A 57 -7.61 15.30 63.20
N THR A 58 -6.76 16.29 63.49
CA THR A 58 -5.66 16.29 64.46
C THR A 58 -6.22 16.46 65.87
N LYS A 59 -5.67 15.78 66.88
CA LYS A 59 -5.56 16.31 68.26
C LYS A 59 -4.55 15.56 69.11
N THR A 60 -3.96 16.33 70.01
CA THR A 60 -2.70 16.19 70.74
C THR A 60 -2.89 15.94 72.23
N ALA A 61 -1.84 15.35 72.84
CA ALA A 61 -1.40 15.45 74.25
C ALA A 61 -2.29 14.73 75.31
N THR A 62 -1.81 14.16 76.43
CA THR A 62 -0.78 14.59 77.41
C THR A 62 -0.49 13.42 78.41
N THR A 63 0.78 12.99 78.54
CA THR A 63 1.65 12.87 79.76
C THR A 63 1.17 12.24 81.11
N PRO A 64 2.05 11.88 82.11
CA PRO A 64 3.51 11.58 82.10
C PRO A 64 4.06 10.52 83.14
N VAL A 65 5.39 10.34 83.11
CA VAL A 65 6.41 10.02 84.18
C VAL A 65 6.70 8.57 84.63
N ALA A 66 7.93 8.15 84.25
CA ALA A 66 9.03 7.45 84.97
C ALA A 66 8.77 6.14 85.76
N THR A 67 9.64 5.14 85.83
CA THR A 67 11.12 5.05 85.90
C THR A 67 11.59 3.66 85.43
N GLY A 68 12.86 3.51 85.04
CA GLY A 68 13.54 2.19 85.04
C GLY A 68 14.35 1.86 83.79
N SER A 69 15.67 1.98 83.90
CA SER A 69 16.66 1.56 82.91
C SER A 69 16.84 0.03 82.90
N ALA A 70 16.68 -0.61 81.74
CA ALA A 70 17.37 -1.87 81.40
C ALA A 70 17.25 -2.21 79.91
N GLY A 71 18.38 -2.19 79.19
CA GLY A 71 18.64 -3.00 77.97
C GLY A 71 17.99 -2.57 76.65
N THR A 72 18.76 -1.90 75.78
CA THR A 72 18.46 -1.78 74.34
C THR A 72 18.47 -3.16 73.66
N PRO A 73 17.41 -3.57 72.94
CA PRO A 73 17.47 -4.72 72.03
C PRO A 73 18.36 -4.40 70.82
N PRO A 74 19.09 -5.38 70.25
CA PRO A 74 19.98 -5.14 69.12
C PRO A 74 19.19 -4.69 67.87
N PRO A 75 19.81 -3.86 67.00
CA PRO A 75 19.14 -3.38 65.80
C PRO A 75 18.80 -4.53 64.84
N PRO A 76 17.68 -4.44 64.08
CA PRO A 76 17.33 -5.46 63.10
C PRO A 76 18.42 -5.55 62.02
N PRO A 77 18.71 -6.76 61.49
CA PRO A 77 19.75 -6.94 60.48
C PRO A 77 19.40 -6.14 59.22
N PRO A 78 20.43 -5.59 58.52
CA PRO A 78 20.21 -4.82 57.30
C PRO A 78 19.51 -5.67 56.23
N PRO A 79 18.60 -5.10 55.42
CA PRO A 79 17.95 -5.84 54.35
C PRO A 79 18.99 -6.38 53.38
N SER A 80 18.94 -7.69 53.12
CA SER A 80 19.85 -8.35 52.17
C SER A 80 19.78 -7.67 50.78
N PRO A 81 20.92 -7.52 50.08
CA PRO A 81 20.92 -6.92 48.76
C PRO A 81 20.12 -7.82 47.80
N LYS A 82 18.95 -7.36 47.35
CA LYS A 82 18.13 -8.07 46.38
C LYS A 82 19.01 -8.40 45.16
N LYS A 83 19.14 -9.69 44.83
CA LYS A 83 19.88 -10.24 43.67
C LYS A 83 19.37 -9.65 42.34
N LYS A 84 19.72 -8.40 42.01
CA LYS A 84 19.45 -7.81 40.70
C LYS A 84 20.43 -8.34 39.64
N TRP A 85 21.58 -8.89 40.03
CA TRP A 85 22.66 -9.28 39.12
C TRP A 85 22.35 -10.51 38.23
N GLY A 86 21.51 -11.44 38.69
CA GLY A 86 21.09 -12.61 37.89
C GLY A 86 20.12 -12.24 36.76
N PHE A 87 19.20 -11.30 37.03
CA PHE A 87 18.24 -10.81 36.05
C PHE A 87 18.95 -10.14 34.86
N TRP A 88 19.92 -9.25 35.11
CA TRP A 88 20.70 -8.61 34.04
C TRP A 88 21.49 -9.61 33.19
N LYS A 89 22.06 -10.67 33.78
CA LYS A 89 22.78 -11.70 33.02
C LYS A 89 21.86 -12.51 32.10
N THR A 90 20.68 -12.88 32.58
CA THR A 90 19.69 -13.60 31.76
C THR A 90 19.15 -12.71 30.65
N THR A 91 18.83 -11.45 30.95
CA THR A 91 18.40 -10.48 29.93
C THR A 91 19.48 -10.26 28.88
N TRP A 92 20.75 -10.06 29.27
CA TRP A 92 21.86 -9.94 28.33
C TRP A 92 22.05 -11.17 27.44
N ARG A 93 21.92 -12.38 27.99
CA ARG A 93 21.99 -13.63 27.21
C ARG A 93 20.85 -13.76 26.20
N ILE A 94 19.63 -13.40 26.60
CA ILE A 94 18.46 -13.39 25.69
C ILE A 94 18.67 -12.36 24.59
N THR A 95 19.16 -11.15 24.92
CA THR A 95 19.45 -10.10 23.94
C THR A 95 20.49 -10.57 22.94
N TYR A 96 21.66 -11.05 23.38
CA TYR A 96 22.69 -11.56 22.46
C TYR A 96 22.22 -12.75 21.63
N GLY A 97 21.49 -13.69 22.23
CA GLY A 97 20.90 -14.81 21.52
C GLY A 97 19.93 -14.35 20.43
N SER A 98 19.07 -13.38 20.73
CA SER A 98 18.12 -12.81 19.76
C SER A 98 18.81 -12.07 18.62
N VAL A 99 19.86 -11.29 18.91
CA VAL A 99 20.66 -10.60 17.89
C VAL A 99 21.36 -11.61 17.00
N PHE A 100 22.00 -12.63 17.58
CA PHE A 100 22.69 -13.67 16.82
C PHE A 100 21.73 -14.48 15.94
N ALA A 101 20.58 -14.89 16.48
CA ALA A 101 19.53 -15.57 15.71
C ALA A 101 19.00 -14.68 14.56
N THR A 102 18.81 -13.38 14.81
CA THR A 102 18.38 -12.42 13.78
C THR A 102 19.43 -12.27 12.68
N LEU A 103 20.71 -12.22 13.04
CA LEU A 103 21.81 -12.15 12.07
C LEU A 103 21.93 -13.43 11.24
N ILE A 104 21.80 -14.61 11.86
CA ILE A 104 21.76 -15.89 11.14
C ILE A 104 20.58 -15.91 10.18
N TYR A 105 19.38 -15.54 10.66
CA TYR A 105 18.19 -15.52 9.82
C TYR A 105 18.33 -14.53 8.65
N ALA A 106 18.87 -13.33 8.90
CA ALA A 106 19.14 -12.36 7.85
C ALA A 106 20.13 -12.91 6.82
N GLY A 107 21.23 -13.52 7.27
CA GLY A 107 22.22 -14.16 6.40
C GLY A 107 21.61 -15.28 5.55
N TRP A 108 20.81 -16.16 6.16
CA TRP A 108 20.09 -17.22 5.47
C TRP A 108 19.09 -16.69 4.45
N SER A 109 18.28 -15.69 4.81
CA SER A 109 17.30 -15.06 3.91
C SER A 109 17.97 -14.38 2.71
N ILE A 110 19.11 -13.72 2.91
CA ILE A 110 19.90 -13.13 1.82
C ILE A 110 20.48 -14.22 0.93
N TYR A 111 21.01 -15.29 1.53
CA TYR A 111 21.56 -16.43 0.79
C TYR A 111 20.49 -17.05 -0.12
N GLU A 112 19.31 -17.35 0.43
CA GLU A 112 18.17 -17.91 -0.32
C GLU A 112 17.76 -16.98 -1.47
N THR A 113 17.64 -15.66 -1.21
CA THR A 113 17.23 -14.70 -2.24
C THR A 113 18.26 -14.56 -3.37
N ARG A 114 19.56 -14.75 -3.07
CA ARG A 114 20.66 -14.67 -4.05
C ARG A 114 20.88 -15.96 -4.84
N HIS A 115 20.40 -17.09 -4.34
CA HIS A 115 20.56 -18.40 -4.96
C HIS A 115 19.17 -18.97 -5.30
N PRO A 116 18.54 -18.46 -6.38
CA PRO A 116 17.23 -18.93 -6.78
C PRO A 116 17.27 -20.42 -7.13
N ARG A 117 16.11 -21.08 -7.07
CA ARG A 117 15.99 -22.51 -7.39
C ARG A 117 16.51 -22.79 -8.80
N GLU A 118 17.42 -23.75 -8.90
CA GLU A 118 18.05 -24.12 -10.18
C GLU A 118 16.99 -24.55 -11.21
N ASN A 119 16.03 -25.39 -10.78
CA ASN A 119 14.97 -25.93 -11.63
C ASN A 119 13.59 -25.45 -11.16
N GLN A 120 12.98 -24.53 -11.91
CA GLN A 120 11.54 -24.24 -11.81
C GLN A 120 10.79 -25.13 -12.78
N SER A 121 9.63 -25.65 -12.38
CA SER A 121 8.79 -26.45 -13.29
C SER A 121 8.34 -25.59 -14.47
N PRO A 122 8.43 -26.09 -15.72
CA PRO A 122 8.00 -25.32 -16.89
C PRO A 122 6.47 -25.13 -16.89
N PRO A 123 5.95 -24.19 -17.70
CA PRO A 123 4.50 -24.01 -17.86
C PRO A 123 3.81 -25.31 -18.27
N ASP A 124 2.69 -25.61 -17.64
CA ASP A 124 1.91 -26.83 -17.84
C ASP A 124 0.64 -26.51 -18.65
N PRO A 125 0.50 -27.00 -19.90
CA PRO A 125 -0.66 -26.70 -20.75
C PRO A 125 -2.02 -27.10 -20.16
N THR A 126 -2.05 -27.96 -19.14
CA THR A 126 -3.29 -28.39 -18.48
C THR A 126 -3.78 -27.41 -17.41
N LYS A 127 -2.91 -26.48 -16.97
CA LYS A 127 -3.22 -25.49 -15.94
C LYS A 127 -3.74 -24.20 -16.56
N LYS A 128 -4.58 -23.52 -15.78
CA LYS A 128 -5.11 -22.19 -16.15
C LYS A 128 -4.00 -21.14 -16.19
N THR A 129 -4.08 -20.26 -17.17
CA THR A 129 -3.20 -19.11 -17.33
C THR A 129 -3.73 -17.92 -16.55
N LEU A 130 -2.96 -17.47 -15.57
CA LEU A 130 -3.24 -16.28 -14.76
C LEU A 130 -2.32 -15.14 -15.20
N VAL A 131 -2.91 -14.12 -15.82
CA VAL A 131 -2.21 -12.89 -16.18
C VAL A 131 -2.37 -11.85 -15.06
N ILE A 132 -1.26 -11.32 -14.57
CA ILE A 132 -1.20 -10.27 -13.54
C ILE A 132 -0.62 -9.01 -14.19
N LEU A 133 -1.40 -7.93 -14.19
CA LEU A 133 -0.97 -6.63 -14.69
C LEU A 133 -0.45 -5.77 -13.54
N GLY A 134 0.75 -5.22 -13.72
CA GLY A 134 1.42 -4.33 -12.79
C GLY A 134 2.40 -5.04 -11.85
N SER A 135 3.35 -4.25 -11.35
CA SER A 135 4.41 -4.64 -10.41
C SER A 135 4.38 -3.76 -9.14
N GLY A 136 3.18 -3.31 -8.75
CA GLY A 136 2.96 -2.46 -7.58
C GLY A 136 2.63 -3.24 -6.31
N TRP A 137 2.20 -2.53 -5.28
CA TRP A 137 1.85 -3.06 -3.96
C TRP A 137 0.94 -4.29 -4.00
N GLY A 138 -0.21 -4.21 -4.67
CA GLY A 138 -1.13 -5.33 -4.67
C GLY A 138 -0.71 -6.49 -5.58
N SER A 139 -0.18 -6.22 -6.77
CA SER A 139 0.31 -7.28 -7.67
C SER A 139 1.45 -8.07 -7.05
N VAL A 140 2.37 -7.39 -6.35
CA VAL A 140 3.50 -8.06 -5.69
C VAL A 140 3.07 -8.78 -4.43
N SER A 141 2.13 -8.25 -3.63
CA SER A 141 1.55 -8.99 -2.50
C SER A 141 0.80 -10.26 -2.95
N LEU A 142 0.07 -10.19 -4.08
CA LEU A 142 -0.53 -11.36 -4.73
C LEU A 142 0.56 -12.35 -5.14
N LEU A 143 1.56 -11.88 -5.89
CA LEU A 143 2.68 -12.71 -6.34
C LEU A 143 3.39 -13.39 -5.18
N LYS A 144 3.63 -12.71 -4.06
CA LYS A 144 4.28 -13.32 -2.89
C LYS A 144 3.41 -14.40 -2.23
N THR A 145 2.09 -14.24 -2.24
CA THR A 145 1.14 -15.14 -1.54
C THR A 145 0.67 -16.33 -2.39
N ILE A 146 0.54 -16.17 -3.71
CA ILE A 146 0.05 -17.22 -4.59
C ILE A 146 1.03 -18.40 -4.69
N ASN A 147 0.48 -19.61 -4.71
CA ASN A 147 1.19 -20.81 -5.10
C ASN A 147 1.18 -20.94 -6.64
N THR A 148 2.34 -20.68 -7.24
CA THR A 148 2.54 -20.72 -8.69
C THR A 148 2.42 -22.14 -9.26
N SER A 149 2.52 -23.18 -8.44
CA SER A 149 2.36 -24.57 -8.90
C SER A 149 0.92 -24.88 -9.34
N ASN A 150 -0.04 -24.02 -9.03
CA ASN A 150 -1.44 -24.18 -9.41
C ASN A 150 -1.81 -23.52 -10.75
N TYR A 151 -0.97 -22.64 -11.30
CA TYR A 151 -1.33 -21.79 -12.45
C TYR A 151 -0.12 -21.54 -13.35
N ASN A 152 -0.35 -21.32 -14.65
CA ASN A 152 0.64 -20.69 -15.52
C ASN A 152 0.59 -19.18 -15.30
N VAL A 153 1.51 -18.66 -14.48
CA VAL A 153 1.49 -17.24 -14.10
C VAL A 153 2.30 -16.41 -15.10
N VAL A 154 1.67 -15.35 -15.61
CA VAL A 154 2.29 -14.35 -16.48
C VAL A 154 2.15 -12.99 -15.82
N VAL A 155 3.26 -12.28 -15.64
CA VAL A 155 3.30 -10.93 -15.08
C VAL A 155 3.67 -9.95 -16.17
N VAL A 156 2.88 -8.88 -16.32
CA VAL A 156 3.11 -7.82 -17.32
C VAL A 156 3.21 -6.50 -16.60
N SER A 157 4.32 -5.80 -16.74
CA SER A 157 4.47 -4.44 -16.22
C SER A 157 5.55 -3.70 -17.01
N PRO A 158 5.38 -2.40 -17.31
CA PRO A 158 6.48 -1.62 -17.90
C PRO A 158 7.62 -1.37 -16.90
N ARG A 159 7.43 -1.74 -15.63
CA ARG A 159 8.38 -1.54 -14.54
C ARG A 159 8.85 -2.88 -13.99
N ASN A 160 10.13 -3.23 -14.19
CA ASN A 160 10.72 -4.50 -13.77
C ASN A 160 11.10 -4.62 -12.28
N PHE A 161 10.64 -3.68 -11.46
CA PHE A 161 10.82 -3.69 -10.01
C PHE A 161 9.52 -3.29 -9.29
N PHE A 162 9.39 -3.79 -8.07
CA PHE A 162 8.52 -3.24 -7.04
C PHE A 162 9.14 -1.97 -6.47
N LEU A 163 8.31 -0.95 -6.26
CA LEU A 163 8.70 0.31 -5.64
C LEU A 163 8.04 0.46 -4.26
N PHE A 164 8.85 0.59 -3.21
CA PHE A 164 8.39 0.92 -1.86
C PHE A 164 8.08 2.42 -1.76
N THR A 165 6.94 2.81 -2.33
CA THR A 165 6.50 4.21 -2.47
C THR A 165 6.51 5.06 -1.20
N PRO A 166 6.31 4.54 0.03
CA PRO A 166 6.30 5.36 1.24
C PRO A 166 7.65 6.06 1.55
N LEU A 167 8.77 5.57 1.03
CA LEU A 167 10.09 6.20 1.19
C LEU A 167 10.52 7.00 -0.05
N LEU A 168 9.66 7.14 -1.07
CA LEU A 168 9.98 7.89 -2.29
C LEU A 168 10.28 9.38 -2.03
N PRO A 169 9.58 10.10 -1.11
CA PRO A 169 9.94 11.48 -0.78
C PRO A 169 11.40 11.62 -0.31
N SER A 170 11.90 10.67 0.48
CA SER A 170 13.28 10.64 0.96
C SER A 170 14.33 10.46 -0.15
N CYS A 171 13.95 9.95 -1.32
CA CYS A 171 14.84 9.85 -2.48
C CYS A 171 15.07 11.17 -3.20
N THR A 172 14.16 12.13 -3.04
CA THR A 172 14.28 13.45 -3.70
C THR A 172 15.44 14.28 -3.15
N THR A 173 15.84 14.03 -1.89
CA THR A 173 16.90 14.74 -1.18
C THR A 173 18.12 13.88 -0.89
N GLY A 174 18.05 12.57 -1.18
CA GLY A 174 19.16 11.63 -0.95
C GLY A 174 19.25 11.14 0.50
N THR A 175 18.18 11.31 1.29
CA THR A 175 18.02 10.64 2.59
C THR A 175 18.01 9.11 2.41
N ILE A 176 17.43 8.64 1.31
CA ILE A 176 17.40 7.22 0.90
C ILE A 176 17.79 7.12 -0.57
N GLU A 177 18.62 6.14 -0.91
CA GLU A 177 18.96 5.86 -2.30
C GLU A 177 17.79 5.18 -3.02
N HIS A 178 17.54 5.55 -4.27
CA HIS A 178 16.42 4.98 -5.04
C HIS A 178 16.54 3.44 -5.14
N ARG A 179 17.75 2.89 -5.28
CA ARG A 179 17.99 1.42 -5.36
C ARG A 179 17.69 0.68 -4.05
N SER A 180 17.62 1.39 -2.92
CA SER A 180 17.32 0.84 -1.61
C SER A 180 15.83 0.57 -1.42
N ILE A 181 14.96 1.25 -2.17
CA ILE A 181 13.50 1.10 -2.11
C ILE A 181 12.93 0.35 -3.33
N MET A 182 13.80 -0.19 -4.18
CA MET A 182 13.45 -1.01 -5.34
C MET A 182 13.73 -2.49 -5.07
N GLU A 183 12.81 -3.36 -5.48
CA GLU A 183 13.00 -4.82 -5.45
C GLU A 183 12.71 -5.42 -6.83
N PRO A 184 13.68 -6.05 -7.50
CA PRO A 184 13.48 -6.62 -8.84
C PRO A 184 12.40 -7.70 -8.87
N ILE A 185 11.45 -7.61 -9.82
CA ILE A 185 10.40 -8.63 -9.98
C ILE A 185 11.00 -9.99 -10.31
N ARG A 186 12.08 -10.02 -11.08
CA ARG A 186 12.82 -11.25 -11.39
C ARG A 186 13.35 -11.96 -10.12
N GLY A 187 13.75 -11.21 -9.11
CA GLY A 187 14.16 -11.77 -7.81
C GLY A 187 13.00 -12.43 -7.06
N ILE A 188 11.81 -11.84 -7.15
CA ILE A 188 10.59 -12.38 -6.52
C ILE A 188 10.13 -13.67 -7.22
N ILE A 189 10.07 -13.66 -8.55
CA ILE A 189 9.51 -14.79 -9.31
C ILE A 189 10.46 -15.98 -9.41
N ARG A 190 11.79 -15.78 -9.37
CA ARG A 190 12.77 -16.88 -9.40
C ARG A 190 12.85 -17.68 -8.09
N ASN A 191 12.23 -17.15 -7.03
CA ASN A 191 12.04 -17.85 -5.76
C ASN A 191 10.70 -18.61 -5.67
N LYS A 192 9.97 -18.72 -6.78
CA LYS A 192 8.75 -19.53 -6.89
C LYS A 192 9.02 -20.98 -7.29
N GLU A 193 8.07 -21.86 -7.01
CA GLU A 193 8.15 -23.29 -7.34
C GLU A 193 8.08 -23.56 -8.84
N SER A 194 7.13 -22.90 -9.52
CA SER A 194 6.93 -23.02 -10.97
C SER A 194 7.44 -21.77 -11.66
N ASP A 195 7.80 -21.92 -12.93
CA ASP A 195 8.25 -20.83 -13.77
C ASP A 195 7.14 -19.77 -13.91
N VAL A 196 7.54 -18.51 -13.88
CA VAL A 196 6.64 -17.37 -14.01
C VAL A 196 7.18 -16.50 -15.12
N THR A 197 6.39 -16.34 -16.17
CA THR A 197 6.79 -15.48 -17.29
C THR A 197 6.63 -14.02 -16.89
N TYR A 198 7.66 -13.21 -17.11
CA TYR A 198 7.61 -11.76 -16.90
C TYR A 198 7.88 -11.02 -18.21
N TYR A 199 6.94 -10.17 -18.61
CA TYR A 199 7.08 -9.23 -19.73
C TYR A 199 7.26 -7.81 -19.19
N GLU A 200 8.37 -7.19 -19.57
CA GLU A 200 8.59 -5.75 -19.37
C GLU A 200 7.84 -4.97 -20.46
N ALA A 201 6.53 -4.83 -20.28
CA ALA A 201 5.62 -4.30 -21.29
C ALA A 201 4.43 -3.59 -20.63
N GLU A 202 3.86 -2.62 -21.32
CA GLU A 202 2.61 -1.97 -20.91
C GLU A 202 1.41 -2.74 -21.47
N ALA A 203 0.37 -2.95 -20.65
CA ALA A 203 -0.91 -3.43 -21.15
C ALA A 203 -1.70 -2.25 -21.75
N THR A 204 -1.95 -2.30 -23.06
CA THR A 204 -2.57 -1.20 -23.80
C THR A 204 -4.08 -1.40 -23.98
N LYS A 205 -4.54 -2.66 -24.05
CA LYS A 205 -5.96 -3.01 -24.22
C LYS A 205 -6.30 -4.32 -23.51
N ILE A 206 -7.47 -4.35 -22.87
CA ILE A 206 -8.03 -5.56 -22.26
C ILE A 206 -9.33 -5.90 -23.01
N ASP A 207 -9.30 -6.98 -23.78
CA ASP A 207 -10.47 -7.53 -24.45
C ASP A 207 -11.04 -8.68 -23.60
N TYR A 208 -12.06 -8.34 -22.80
CA TYR A 208 -12.69 -9.30 -21.89
C TYR A 208 -13.45 -10.40 -22.65
N GLU A 209 -14.17 -10.05 -23.71
CA GLU A 209 -14.97 -10.98 -24.51
C GLU A 209 -14.10 -12.05 -25.17
N ASN A 210 -12.98 -11.64 -25.75
CA ASN A 210 -12.04 -12.56 -26.39
C ASN A 210 -10.99 -13.13 -25.42
N ARG A 211 -11.01 -12.74 -24.14
CA ARG A 211 -10.06 -13.18 -23.10
C ARG A 211 -8.60 -12.92 -23.45
N VAL A 212 -8.32 -11.71 -23.95
CA VAL A 212 -6.99 -11.30 -24.42
C VAL A 212 -6.57 -9.97 -23.81
N VAL A 213 -5.29 -9.87 -23.42
CA VAL A 213 -4.63 -8.60 -23.12
C VAL A 213 -3.63 -8.29 -24.24
N THR A 214 -3.72 -7.10 -24.81
CA THR A 214 -2.69 -6.59 -25.72
C THR A 214 -1.62 -5.90 -24.90
N ILE A 215 -0.37 -6.33 -25.09
CA ILE A 215 0.80 -5.77 -24.43
C ILE A 215 1.72 -5.14 -25.48
N ARG A 216 2.40 -4.06 -25.11
CA ARG A 216 3.38 -3.39 -25.95
C ARG A 216 4.70 -3.30 -25.21
N ASP A 217 5.77 -3.72 -25.86
CA ASP A 217 7.12 -3.53 -25.36
C ASP A 217 7.50 -2.04 -25.38
N HIS A 218 8.18 -1.60 -24.33
CA HIS A 218 8.69 -0.24 -24.17
C HIS A 218 10.20 -0.21 -23.87
N SER A 219 10.88 -1.35 -24.07
CA SER A 219 12.32 -1.48 -23.80
C SER A 219 13.19 -0.59 -24.70
N THR A 220 12.71 -0.27 -25.91
CA THR A 220 13.33 0.71 -26.82
C THR A 220 12.26 1.65 -27.38
N GLU A 221 12.61 2.92 -27.64
CA GLU A 221 11.66 3.92 -28.18
C GLU A 221 11.05 3.51 -29.53
N ASP A 222 11.75 2.65 -30.29
CA ASP A 222 11.33 2.13 -31.60
C ASP A 222 10.58 0.79 -31.52
N SER A 223 10.58 0.10 -30.38
CA SER A 223 9.86 -1.17 -30.22
C SER A 223 8.36 -0.91 -30.24
N LYS A 224 7.71 -1.29 -31.34
CA LYS A 224 6.25 -1.32 -31.48
C LYS A 224 5.71 -2.75 -31.45
N ASP A 225 6.50 -3.67 -30.90
CA ASP A 225 6.12 -5.07 -30.83
C ASP A 225 4.92 -5.22 -29.90
N GLU A 226 3.75 -5.35 -30.51
CA GLU A 226 2.51 -5.67 -29.83
C GLU A 226 2.30 -7.17 -29.84
N ARG A 227 1.93 -7.68 -28.67
CA ARG A 227 1.61 -9.10 -28.49
C ARG A 227 0.28 -9.24 -27.79
N GLN A 228 -0.50 -10.22 -28.23
CA GLN A 228 -1.71 -10.63 -27.55
C GLN A 228 -1.44 -11.81 -26.61
N LEU A 229 -1.82 -11.66 -25.35
CA LEU A 229 -1.75 -12.70 -24.33
C LEU A 229 -3.16 -13.19 -24.02
N LYS A 230 -3.42 -14.47 -24.24
CA LYS A 230 -4.65 -15.12 -23.78
C LYS A 230 -4.60 -15.35 -22.28
N PHE A 231 -5.75 -15.28 -21.61
CA PHE A 231 -5.85 -15.56 -20.18
C PHE A 231 -7.10 -16.37 -19.85
N ASP A 232 -6.98 -17.26 -18.86
CA ASP A 232 -8.16 -17.84 -18.19
C ASP A 232 -8.60 -16.91 -17.06
N TYR A 233 -7.61 -16.38 -16.32
CA TYR A 233 -7.80 -15.43 -15.25
C TYR A 233 -6.94 -14.18 -15.43
N LEU A 234 -7.51 -13.02 -15.10
CA LEU A 234 -6.83 -11.73 -15.18
C LEU A 234 -6.91 -11.01 -13.83
N VAL A 235 -5.77 -10.52 -13.34
CA VAL A 235 -5.71 -9.60 -12.21
C VAL A 235 -5.15 -8.26 -12.67
N VAL A 236 -5.95 -7.21 -12.53
CA VAL A 236 -5.60 -5.84 -12.90
C VAL A 236 -5.08 -5.10 -11.67
N GLY A 237 -3.77 -4.85 -11.62
CA GLY A 237 -3.10 -4.14 -10.52
C GLY A 237 -2.20 -3.00 -11.01
N VAL A 238 -2.63 -2.30 -12.06
CA VAL A 238 -1.86 -1.23 -12.73
C VAL A 238 -1.80 0.09 -11.95
N GLY A 239 -2.54 0.19 -10.83
CA GLY A 239 -2.64 1.40 -10.01
C GLY A 239 -3.28 2.58 -10.75
N ALA A 240 -2.92 3.79 -10.33
CA ALA A 240 -3.39 5.05 -10.90
C ALA A 240 -2.22 5.91 -11.43
N MET A 241 -2.54 6.92 -12.23
CA MET A 241 -1.60 7.96 -12.67
C MET A 241 -1.89 9.30 -11.99
N ASN A 242 -0.98 10.27 -12.11
CA ASN A 242 -1.16 11.61 -11.54
C ASN A 242 -2.34 12.34 -12.19
N SER A 243 -3.11 13.05 -11.36
CA SER A 243 -4.18 13.94 -11.85
C SER A 243 -3.72 15.40 -11.79
N THR A 244 -3.85 16.09 -12.92
CA THR A 244 -3.69 17.55 -13.00
C THR A 244 -4.98 18.29 -12.69
N PHE A 245 -6.11 17.58 -12.55
CA PHE A 245 -7.47 18.13 -12.47
C PHE A 245 -7.85 19.07 -13.64
N GLY A 246 -7.14 18.98 -14.77
CA GLY A 246 -7.33 19.88 -15.90
C GLY A 246 -6.77 21.29 -15.69
N ILE A 247 -5.96 21.51 -14.64
CA ILE A 247 -5.32 22.79 -14.37
C ILE A 247 -4.23 23.05 -15.43
N PRO A 248 -4.31 24.14 -16.20
CA PRO A 248 -3.35 24.44 -17.26
C PRO A 248 -1.92 24.60 -16.73
N GLY A 249 -0.96 24.05 -17.47
CA GLY A 249 0.49 24.14 -17.19
C GLY A 249 1.04 23.17 -16.16
N VAL A 250 0.20 22.44 -15.40
CA VAL A 250 0.68 21.45 -14.42
C VAL A 250 1.49 20.34 -15.11
N GLN A 251 0.97 19.81 -16.22
CA GLN A 251 1.64 18.74 -16.96
C GLN A 251 3.00 19.15 -17.52
N ASP A 252 3.13 20.42 -17.91
CA ASP A 252 4.30 20.94 -18.63
C ASP A 252 5.40 21.41 -17.67
N HIS A 253 5.02 21.99 -16.52
CA HIS A 253 5.96 22.71 -15.65
C HIS A 253 6.14 22.08 -14.26
N ALA A 254 5.20 21.25 -13.79
CA ALA A 254 5.34 20.62 -12.47
C ALA A 254 6.19 19.33 -12.54
N CYS A 255 6.84 19.03 -11.42
CA CYS A 255 7.40 17.70 -11.17
C CYS A 255 6.38 16.89 -10.36
N PHE A 256 5.95 15.75 -10.89
CA PHE A 256 5.20 14.78 -10.10
C PHE A 256 6.12 14.08 -9.09
N LEU A 257 5.54 13.36 -8.13
CA LEU A 257 6.27 12.50 -7.20
C LEU A 257 5.54 11.16 -7.06
N LYS A 258 5.69 10.28 -8.07
CA LYS A 258 5.00 8.98 -8.14
C LYS A 258 5.95 7.81 -8.37
N GLU A 259 6.97 8.00 -9.19
CA GLU A 259 7.92 6.97 -9.64
C GLU A 259 9.40 7.37 -9.38
N ILE A 260 10.34 6.45 -9.61
CA ILE A 260 11.78 6.75 -9.46
C ILE A 260 12.27 7.90 -10.36
N PRO A 261 11.92 7.94 -11.67
CA PRO A 261 12.34 9.04 -12.54
C PRO A 261 11.84 10.41 -12.05
N ASP A 262 10.66 10.45 -11.41
CA ASP A 262 10.13 11.67 -10.82
C ASP A 262 11.02 12.17 -9.67
N ALA A 263 11.41 11.28 -8.76
CA ALA A 263 12.27 11.62 -7.64
C ALA A 263 13.66 12.09 -8.10
N GLN A 264 14.23 11.43 -9.13
CA GLN A 264 15.49 11.85 -9.76
C GLN A 264 15.35 13.23 -10.43
N LYS A 265 14.26 13.47 -11.16
CA LYS A 265 13.98 14.77 -11.79
C LYS A 265 13.88 15.88 -10.75
N ILE A 266 13.20 15.63 -9.62
CA ILE A 266 13.11 16.57 -8.50
C ILE A 266 14.49 16.84 -7.92
N ARG A 267 15.26 15.79 -7.59
CA ARG A 267 16.62 15.92 -7.04
C ARG A 267 17.52 16.76 -7.93
N LYS A 268 17.51 16.48 -9.24
CA LYS A 268 18.24 17.26 -10.25
C LYS A 268 17.79 18.72 -10.27
N LYS A 269 16.48 18.97 -10.30
CA LYS A 269 15.92 20.33 -10.35
C LYS A 269 16.22 21.15 -9.08
N ILE A 270 16.25 20.52 -7.90
CA ILE A 270 16.69 21.15 -6.65
C ILE A 270 18.11 21.70 -6.83
N MET A 271 19.04 20.87 -7.30
CA MET A 271 20.43 21.27 -7.51
C MET A 271 20.58 22.30 -8.64
N ASP A 272 19.85 22.15 -9.76
CA ASP A 272 19.86 23.12 -10.85
C ASP A 272 19.44 24.52 -10.37
N CYS A 273 18.42 24.61 -9.53
CA CYS A 273 17.98 25.87 -8.93
C CYS A 273 19.04 26.48 -8.02
N ILE A 274 19.70 25.67 -7.18
CA ILE A 274 20.71 26.13 -6.22
C ILE A 274 21.97 26.63 -6.94
N GLU A 275 22.46 25.87 -7.94
CA GLU A 275 23.62 26.27 -8.74
C GLU A 275 23.30 27.55 -9.54
N SER A 276 22.11 27.63 -10.16
CA SER A 276 21.68 28.82 -10.89
C SER A 276 21.54 30.05 -9.98
N ALA A 277 21.08 29.87 -8.74
CA ALA A 277 20.97 30.93 -7.75
C ALA A 277 22.32 31.43 -7.21
N SER A 278 23.41 30.67 -7.44
CA SER A 278 24.76 30.99 -6.97
C SER A 278 25.54 31.92 -7.93
N PHE A 279 25.01 32.21 -9.12
CA PHE A 279 25.61 33.15 -10.06
C PHE A 279 25.53 34.59 -9.54
N LYS A 280 26.67 35.29 -9.52
CA LYS A 280 26.82 36.62 -8.91
C LYS A 280 26.05 37.75 -9.62
N ASN A 281 25.69 37.58 -10.89
CA ASN A 281 25.03 38.60 -11.70
C ASN A 281 23.50 38.44 -11.76
N LEU A 282 22.94 37.55 -10.93
CA LEU A 282 21.51 37.31 -10.87
C LEU A 282 20.84 38.41 -10.03
N ASP A 283 19.69 38.90 -10.49
CA ASP A 283 18.91 39.84 -9.70
C ASP A 283 18.33 39.18 -8.42
N ASP A 284 17.91 40.01 -7.46
CA ASP A 284 17.36 39.52 -6.19
C ASP A 284 16.03 38.77 -6.35
N ALA A 285 15.25 39.09 -7.38
CA ALA A 285 13.92 38.52 -7.60
C ALA A 285 14.03 37.09 -8.15
N ASP A 286 14.87 36.90 -9.17
CA ASP A 286 15.21 35.62 -9.76
C ASP A 286 15.90 34.71 -8.77
N ARG A 287 16.81 35.24 -7.93
CA ARG A 287 17.47 34.43 -6.90
C ARG A 287 16.45 33.87 -5.90
N LYS A 288 15.53 34.72 -5.41
CA LYS A 288 14.45 34.30 -4.51
C LYS A 288 13.48 33.34 -5.19
N ARG A 289 13.16 33.57 -6.45
CA ARG A 289 12.32 32.70 -7.26
C ARG A 289 12.93 31.30 -7.37
N LEU A 290 14.19 31.19 -7.83
CA LEU A 290 14.91 29.92 -7.97
C LEU A 290 14.96 29.14 -6.64
N LEU A 291 15.16 29.84 -5.52
CA LEU A 291 15.25 29.24 -4.19
C LEU A 291 13.90 29.04 -3.49
N HIS A 292 12.79 29.31 -4.18
CA HIS A 292 11.45 29.02 -3.70
C HIS A 292 10.92 27.72 -4.31
N THR A 293 10.66 26.74 -3.44
CA THR A 293 9.96 25.51 -3.80
C THR A 293 8.50 25.57 -3.38
N VAL A 294 7.59 25.31 -4.32
CA VAL A 294 6.16 25.17 -4.04
C VAL A 294 5.76 23.70 -4.13
N VAL A 295 5.11 23.20 -3.08
CA VAL A 295 4.60 21.82 -2.98
C VAL A 295 3.08 21.87 -2.97
N VAL A 296 2.43 21.21 -3.94
CA VAL A 296 0.97 21.17 -4.04
C VAL A 296 0.46 19.81 -3.56
N GLY A 297 -0.37 19.84 -2.51
CA GLY A 297 -0.93 18.66 -1.85
C GLY A 297 -0.42 18.51 -0.42
N GLY A 298 -1.30 18.70 0.56
CA GLY A 298 -1.08 18.49 1.98
C GLY A 298 -1.37 17.08 2.47
N GLY A 299 -1.42 16.09 1.57
CA GLY A 299 -1.39 14.67 1.96
C GLY A 299 0.00 14.23 2.46
N PRO A 300 0.15 12.97 2.92
CA PRO A 300 1.43 12.47 3.44
C PRO A 300 2.60 12.72 2.49
N THR A 301 2.46 12.42 1.19
CA THR A 301 3.54 12.60 0.21
C THR A 301 4.07 14.03 0.13
N GLY A 302 3.18 15.04 0.08
CA GLY A 302 3.62 16.43 -0.01
C GLY A 302 4.18 16.97 1.31
N VAL A 303 3.60 16.56 2.44
CA VAL A 303 4.11 16.87 3.78
C VAL A 303 5.51 16.27 3.98
N GLU A 304 5.70 15.00 3.68
CA GLU A 304 6.99 14.32 3.82
C GLU A 304 8.04 14.93 2.88
N PHE A 305 7.69 15.26 1.63
CA PHE A 305 8.62 15.93 0.71
C PHE A 305 9.02 17.33 1.21
N ALA A 306 8.06 18.16 1.65
CA ALA A 306 8.35 19.49 2.16
C ALA A 306 9.28 19.43 3.39
N ALA A 307 9.03 18.47 4.28
CA ALA A 307 9.87 18.21 5.44
C ALA A 307 11.28 17.73 5.06
N GLU A 308 11.41 16.73 4.18
CA GLU A 308 12.69 16.21 3.71
C GLU A 308 13.53 17.30 3.04
N LEU A 309 12.91 18.14 2.21
CA LEU A 309 13.58 19.27 1.55
C LEU A 309 14.08 20.32 2.57
N GLN A 310 13.26 20.63 3.57
CA GLN A 310 13.65 21.56 4.63
C GLN A 310 14.82 21.02 5.46
N ASP A 311 14.82 19.72 5.78
CA ASP A 311 15.93 19.08 6.49
C ASP A 311 17.20 19.08 5.65
N PHE A 312 17.11 18.74 4.35
CA PHE A 312 18.27 18.80 3.46
C PHE A 312 18.88 20.22 3.40
N PHE A 313 18.03 21.25 3.40
CA PHE A 313 18.49 22.62 3.45
C PHE A 313 19.20 22.97 4.77
N GLU A 314 18.55 22.75 5.92
CA GLU A 314 19.10 23.16 7.22
C GLU A 314 20.31 22.32 7.64
N GLU A 315 20.32 21.02 7.32
CA GLU A 315 21.36 20.09 7.75
C GLU A 315 22.56 20.05 6.80
N ASP A 316 22.36 20.22 5.49
CA ASP A 316 23.41 20.04 4.48
C ASP A 316 23.67 21.33 3.69
N LEU A 317 22.72 21.79 2.88
CA LEU A 317 22.96 22.86 1.89
C LEU A 317 23.41 24.18 2.51
N LYS A 318 22.82 24.57 3.65
CA LYS A 318 23.18 25.81 4.35
C LYS A 318 24.64 25.84 4.82
N LYS A 319 25.24 24.66 5.08
CA LYS A 319 26.65 24.56 5.47
C LYS A 319 27.58 24.71 4.27
N TRP A 320 27.23 24.08 3.15
CA TRP A 320 28.06 24.04 1.95
C TRP A 320 27.91 25.28 1.06
N ILE A 321 26.73 25.90 1.04
CA ILE A 321 26.38 27.04 0.19
C ILE A 321 25.67 28.12 1.03
N PRO A 322 26.34 28.75 2.00
CA PRO A 322 25.70 29.66 2.96
C PRO A 322 25.02 30.88 2.32
N GLY A 323 25.42 31.27 1.09
CA GLY A 323 24.85 32.41 0.35
C GLY A 323 23.37 32.27 0.02
N ILE A 324 22.84 31.04 -0.11
CA ILE A 324 21.42 30.81 -0.43
C ILE A 324 20.50 30.91 0.79
N ALA A 325 21.08 30.90 2.00
CA ALA A 325 20.32 30.64 3.22
C ALA A 325 19.23 31.66 3.54
N LYS A 326 19.42 32.92 3.10
CA LYS A 326 18.48 34.01 3.33
C LYS A 326 17.23 33.95 2.43
N ASP A 327 17.36 33.30 1.28
CA ASP A 327 16.35 33.33 0.21
C ASP A 327 15.65 31.97 0.02
N PHE A 328 16.17 30.88 0.62
CA PHE A 328 15.55 29.56 0.57
C PHE A 328 14.19 29.54 1.25
N LYS A 329 13.18 29.04 0.54
CA LYS A 329 11.79 29.00 1.01
C LYS A 329 11.08 27.76 0.50
N VAL A 330 10.28 27.14 1.37
CA VAL A 330 9.33 26.08 1.01
C VAL A 330 7.91 26.54 1.34
N THR A 331 7.00 26.45 0.37
CA THR A 331 5.57 26.71 0.55
C THR A 331 4.76 25.48 0.17
N LEU A 332 3.99 24.95 1.12
CA LEU A 332 3.04 23.86 0.90
C LEU A 332 1.63 24.41 0.72
N VAL A 333 0.97 24.05 -0.37
CA VAL A 333 -0.36 24.50 -0.78
C VAL A 333 -1.34 23.34 -0.69
N GLU A 334 -2.44 23.52 0.04
CA GLU A 334 -3.51 22.54 0.21
C GLU A 334 -4.88 23.18 -0.01
N ALA A 335 -5.73 22.54 -0.81
CA ALA A 335 -7.06 23.03 -1.14
C ALA A 335 -8.05 22.85 0.03
N LEU A 336 -7.85 21.82 0.84
CA LEU A 336 -8.64 21.54 2.04
C LEU A 336 -8.23 22.45 3.22
N PRO A 337 -9.04 22.50 4.29
CA PRO A 337 -8.75 23.34 5.45
C PRO A 337 -7.47 23.00 6.21
N ASN A 338 -6.98 21.76 6.11
CA ASN A 338 -5.89 21.23 6.91
C ASN A 338 -4.97 20.32 6.08
N VAL A 339 -3.69 20.28 6.44
CA VAL A 339 -2.78 19.20 6.02
C VAL A 339 -3.12 17.90 6.74
N LEU A 340 -2.69 16.77 6.17
CA LEU A 340 -2.93 15.43 6.68
C LEU A 340 -4.41 15.19 7.07
N PRO A 341 -5.37 15.42 6.17
CA PRO A 341 -6.80 15.43 6.50
C PRO A 341 -7.34 14.08 7.00
N SER A 342 -6.60 12.99 6.81
CA SER A 342 -6.93 11.65 7.32
C SER A 342 -6.46 11.39 8.76
N PHE A 343 -5.72 12.31 9.38
CA PHE A 343 -5.19 12.17 10.72
C PHE A 343 -6.09 12.89 11.74
N SER A 344 -6.01 12.50 13.01
CA SER A 344 -6.69 13.18 14.10
C SER A 344 -6.28 14.67 14.22
N LYS A 345 -7.22 15.52 14.66
CA LYS A 345 -7.03 16.97 14.79
C LYS A 345 -5.77 17.34 15.59
N GLN A 346 -5.48 16.59 16.65
CA GLN A 346 -4.28 16.82 17.47
C GLN A 346 -2.97 16.69 16.67
N LEU A 347 -2.90 15.72 15.75
CA LEU A 347 -1.73 15.48 14.90
C LEU A 347 -1.64 16.49 13.76
N ILE A 348 -2.79 16.94 13.23
CA ILE A 348 -2.87 18.06 12.30
C ILE A 348 -2.29 19.32 12.96
N ASP A 349 -2.82 19.71 14.13
CA ASP A 349 -2.37 20.90 14.85
C ASP A 349 -0.86 20.79 15.22
N TYR A 350 -0.39 19.57 15.54
CA TYR A 350 1.05 19.30 15.79
C TYR A 350 1.90 19.54 14.53
N THR A 351 1.46 19.03 13.39
CA THR A 351 2.16 19.14 12.11
C THR A 351 2.27 20.60 11.67
N GLU A 352 1.19 21.38 11.78
CA GLU A 352 1.21 22.81 11.44
C GLU A 352 2.14 23.61 12.36
N ARG A 353 2.16 23.33 13.67
CA ARG A 353 3.12 23.95 14.60
C ARG A 353 4.55 23.58 14.26
N GLN A 354 4.80 22.32 13.91
CA GLN A 354 6.13 21.86 13.51
C GLN A 354 6.59 22.55 12.23
N PHE A 355 5.76 22.61 11.20
CA PHE A 355 6.09 23.26 9.93
C PHE A 355 6.37 24.75 10.12
N LYS A 356 5.58 25.42 10.97
CA LYS A 356 5.86 26.81 11.35
C LYS A 356 7.21 26.96 12.05
N ALA A 357 7.58 26.05 12.94
CA ALA A 357 8.87 26.07 13.64
C ALA A 357 10.05 25.84 12.67
N GLU A 358 9.89 24.96 11.69
CA GLU A 358 10.87 24.69 10.63
C GLU A 358 10.81 25.68 9.45
N LYS A 359 10.03 26.77 9.58
CA LYS A 359 9.88 27.84 8.57
C LYS A 359 9.30 27.39 7.22
N ILE A 360 8.57 26.28 7.21
CA ILE A 360 7.78 25.85 6.05
C ILE A 360 6.46 26.64 6.06
N SER A 361 6.19 27.37 4.98
CA SER A 361 4.93 28.12 4.82
C SER A 361 3.81 27.17 4.42
N VAL A 362 2.66 27.22 5.10
CA VAL A 362 1.51 26.37 4.79
C VAL A 362 0.32 27.25 4.38
N LEU A 363 -0.20 27.03 3.18
CA LEU A 363 -1.36 27.70 2.61
C LEU A 363 -2.49 26.68 2.43
N THR A 364 -3.33 26.52 3.46
CA THR A 364 -4.55 25.74 3.37
C THR A 364 -5.68 26.55 2.73
N LYS A 365 -6.79 25.89 2.37
CA LYS A 365 -7.92 26.51 1.64
C LYS A 365 -7.49 27.27 0.39
N THR A 366 -6.40 26.81 -0.24
CA THR A 366 -5.76 27.49 -1.36
C THR A 366 -5.69 26.53 -2.54
N MET A 367 -6.39 26.89 -3.61
CA MET A 367 -6.52 26.03 -4.79
C MET A 367 -5.74 26.63 -5.96
N VAL A 368 -4.84 25.84 -6.54
CA VAL A 368 -4.10 26.21 -7.75
C VAL A 368 -5.06 26.33 -8.93
N LYS A 369 -4.92 27.38 -9.73
CA LYS A 369 -5.76 27.65 -10.91
C LYS A 369 -4.99 27.60 -12.22
N LYS A 370 -3.70 27.96 -12.21
CA LYS A 370 -2.83 27.93 -13.38
C LYS A 370 -1.37 27.85 -12.95
N VAL A 371 -0.56 27.19 -13.76
CA VAL A 371 0.89 27.12 -13.63
C VAL A 371 1.51 27.66 -14.92
N THR A 372 2.49 28.55 -14.81
CA THR A 372 3.39 28.96 -15.91
C THR A 372 4.77 28.35 -15.68
N GLU A 373 5.75 28.67 -16.51
CA GLU A 373 7.11 28.14 -16.35
C GLU A 373 7.72 28.44 -14.97
N ASP A 374 7.42 29.62 -14.42
CA ASP A 374 8.12 30.21 -13.28
C ASP A 374 7.20 30.74 -12.17
N THR A 375 5.88 30.64 -12.35
CA THR A 375 4.89 31.23 -11.44
C THR A 375 3.66 30.33 -11.31
N ILE A 376 3.15 30.21 -10.09
CA ILE A 376 1.88 29.55 -9.81
C ILE A 376 0.83 30.60 -9.43
N ILE A 377 -0.36 30.48 -10.02
CA ILE A 377 -1.53 31.30 -9.70
C ILE A 377 -2.50 30.42 -8.91
N ALA A 378 -2.81 30.84 -7.69
CA ALA A 378 -3.71 30.14 -6.78
C ALA A 378 -4.81 31.07 -6.24
N GLU A 379 -5.90 30.49 -5.77
CA GLU A 379 -7.03 31.20 -5.17
C GLU A 379 -7.17 30.73 -3.72
N ALA A 380 -6.92 31.62 -2.76
CA ALA A 380 -7.06 31.37 -1.33
C ALA A 380 -8.45 31.81 -0.85
N THR A 381 -9.10 30.95 -0.07
CA THR A 381 -10.37 31.29 0.59
C THR A 381 -10.09 31.83 1.99
N ARG A 382 -10.36 33.12 2.21
CA ARG A 382 -10.19 33.80 3.49
C ARG A 382 -11.26 33.37 4.51
N PRO A 383 -11.07 33.62 5.83
CA PRO A 383 -12.03 33.22 6.85
C PRO A 383 -13.44 33.83 6.69
N ASP A 384 -13.53 35.01 6.07
CA ASP A 384 -14.79 35.69 5.74
C ASP A 384 -15.47 35.16 4.46
N GLY A 385 -14.89 34.14 3.82
CA GLY A 385 -15.37 33.55 2.57
C GLY A 385 -14.94 34.29 1.31
N SER A 386 -14.26 35.43 1.43
CA SER A 386 -13.71 36.14 0.27
C SER A 386 -12.59 35.33 -0.38
N LYS A 387 -12.40 35.54 -1.68
CA LYS A 387 -11.38 34.86 -2.48
C LYS A 387 -10.28 35.83 -2.85
N GLU A 388 -9.04 35.41 -2.63
CA GLU A 388 -7.85 36.18 -2.97
C GLU A 388 -6.99 35.42 -3.96
N THR A 389 -6.58 36.11 -5.03
CA THR A 389 -5.62 35.54 -5.98
C THR A 389 -4.21 35.73 -5.43
N LEU A 390 -3.45 34.64 -5.36
CA LEU A 390 -2.06 34.59 -4.95
C LEU A 390 -1.21 34.22 -6.16
N GLU A 391 -0.17 35.00 -6.40
CA GLU A 391 0.88 34.68 -7.36
C GLU A 391 2.15 34.33 -6.60
N MET A 392 2.74 33.17 -6.88
CA MET A 392 3.97 32.73 -6.24
C MET A 392 5.01 32.36 -7.30
N PRO A 393 6.07 33.16 -7.48
CA PRO A 393 7.21 32.77 -8.30
C PRO A 393 7.88 31.53 -7.70
N TYR A 394 8.33 30.57 -8.50
CA TYR A 394 9.00 29.37 -8.01
C TYR A 394 10.18 28.95 -8.91
N GLY A 395 11.11 28.20 -8.33
CA GLY A 395 12.19 27.51 -9.05
C GLY A 395 11.85 26.03 -9.25
N LEU A 396 11.21 25.44 -8.24
CA LEU A 396 10.71 24.07 -8.27
C LEU A 396 9.23 24.02 -7.85
N LEU A 397 8.42 23.37 -8.68
CA LEU A 397 7.03 23.03 -8.36
C LEU A 397 6.90 21.50 -8.27
N VAL A 398 6.48 21.00 -7.11
CA VAL A 398 6.18 19.58 -6.89
C VAL A 398 4.68 19.37 -6.74
N TRP A 399 4.11 18.54 -7.61
CA TRP A 399 2.70 18.18 -7.63
C TRP A 399 2.46 16.81 -6.99
N ALA A 400 2.11 16.81 -5.71
CA ALA A 400 1.95 15.62 -4.86
C ALA A 400 0.48 15.31 -4.52
N THR A 401 -0.45 15.66 -5.40
CA THR A 401 -1.89 15.47 -5.21
C THR A 401 -2.56 14.86 -6.44
N GLY A 402 -3.71 14.21 -6.20
CA GLY A 402 -4.59 13.71 -7.24
C GLY A 402 -4.11 12.41 -7.90
N ASN A 403 -4.99 11.41 -7.88
CA ASN A 403 -4.88 10.21 -8.69
C ASN A 403 -6.01 10.19 -9.73
N THR A 404 -5.74 9.64 -10.90
CA THR A 404 -6.74 9.38 -11.94
C THR A 404 -6.49 8.03 -12.61
N VAL A 405 -7.52 7.49 -13.25
CA VAL A 405 -7.47 6.17 -13.91
C VAL A 405 -6.55 6.20 -15.12
N ARG A 406 -5.81 5.10 -15.32
CA ARG A 406 -4.95 4.91 -16.50
C ARG A 406 -5.80 4.69 -17.77
N PRO A 407 -5.28 5.02 -18.98
CA PRO A 407 -5.99 4.84 -20.24
C PRO A 407 -6.56 3.44 -20.46
N VAL A 408 -5.78 2.38 -20.21
CA VAL A 408 -6.24 0.98 -20.34
C VAL A 408 -7.44 0.65 -19.46
N ILE A 409 -7.54 1.29 -18.28
CA ILE A 409 -8.67 1.12 -17.37
C ILE A 409 -9.88 1.89 -17.85
N ARG A 410 -9.67 3.13 -18.35
CA ARG A 410 -10.73 3.92 -18.96
C ARG A 410 -11.35 3.22 -20.16
N ASP A 411 -10.52 2.60 -21.00
CA ASP A 411 -10.96 1.78 -22.14
C ASP A 411 -11.77 0.57 -21.68
N LEU A 412 -11.27 -0.21 -20.71
CA LEU A 412 -12.00 -1.35 -20.16
C LEU A 412 -13.36 -0.94 -19.57
N MET A 413 -13.41 0.16 -18.81
CA MET A 413 -14.66 0.68 -18.25
C MET A 413 -15.66 1.12 -19.33
N ALA A 414 -15.19 1.65 -20.45
CA ALA A 414 -16.06 2.07 -21.56
C ALA A 414 -16.68 0.89 -22.30
N ASN A 415 -16.03 -0.29 -22.26
CA ASN A 415 -16.48 -1.51 -22.93
C ASN A 415 -17.34 -2.45 -22.06
N LEU A 416 -17.56 -2.12 -20.78
CA LEU A 416 -18.36 -2.91 -19.84
C LEU A 416 -19.55 -2.11 -19.32
N GLU A 417 -20.78 -2.52 -19.63
CA GLU A 417 -21.99 -1.77 -19.24
C GLU A 417 -22.09 -1.61 -17.70
N ALA A 418 -21.69 -2.62 -16.93
CA ALA A 418 -21.65 -2.56 -15.46
C ALA A 418 -20.72 -1.45 -14.92
N GLN A 419 -19.76 -0.98 -15.71
CA GLN A 419 -18.75 0.00 -15.33
C GLN A 419 -19.09 1.45 -15.74
N LYS A 420 -20.14 1.64 -16.55
CA LYS A 420 -20.49 2.91 -17.21
C LYS A 420 -20.66 4.10 -16.28
N ASN A 421 -21.10 3.87 -15.05
CA ASN A 421 -21.31 4.90 -14.05
C ASN A 421 -20.09 5.18 -13.17
N SER A 422 -19.04 4.37 -13.28
CA SER A 422 -17.82 4.61 -12.52
C SER A 422 -16.95 5.68 -13.17
N ARG A 423 -16.29 6.46 -12.31
CA ARG A 423 -15.36 7.54 -12.70
C ARG A 423 -14.01 7.44 -12.01
N ARG A 424 -13.94 6.74 -10.86
CA ARG A 424 -12.76 6.71 -9.98
C ARG A 424 -11.87 5.48 -10.19
N GLY A 425 -12.39 4.43 -10.83
CA GLY A 425 -11.71 3.15 -11.03
C GLY A 425 -12.70 2.03 -11.37
N LEU A 426 -12.23 0.79 -11.51
CA LEU A 426 -13.10 -0.37 -11.75
C LEU A 426 -13.96 -0.65 -10.51
N LEU A 427 -15.28 -0.77 -10.70
CA LEU A 427 -16.19 -1.30 -9.68
C LEU A 427 -15.89 -2.78 -9.50
N VAL A 428 -15.73 -3.18 -8.24
CA VAL A 428 -15.45 -4.56 -7.85
C VAL A 428 -16.36 -4.98 -6.72
N ASN A 429 -16.75 -6.26 -6.72
CA ASN A 429 -17.52 -6.82 -5.62
C ASN A 429 -16.64 -7.10 -4.38
N GLU A 430 -17.24 -7.68 -3.33
CA GLU A 430 -16.56 -8.01 -2.07
C GLU A 430 -15.46 -9.08 -2.21
N TYR A 431 -15.40 -9.79 -3.34
CA TYR A 431 -14.34 -10.75 -3.68
C TYR A 431 -13.31 -10.15 -4.64
N LEU A 432 -13.38 -8.84 -4.88
CA LEU A 432 -12.54 -8.04 -5.79
C LEU A 432 -12.67 -8.42 -7.28
N VAL A 433 -13.74 -9.13 -7.64
CA VAL A 433 -14.09 -9.42 -9.04
C VAL A 433 -14.62 -8.15 -9.68
N VAL A 434 -14.17 -7.83 -10.89
CA VAL A 434 -14.67 -6.68 -11.66
C VAL A 434 -16.13 -6.90 -12.02
N GLU A 435 -17.00 -5.96 -11.64
CA GLU A 435 -18.43 -6.07 -11.92
C GLU A 435 -18.70 -6.16 -13.42
N GLY A 436 -19.59 -7.06 -13.82
CA GLY A 436 -19.88 -7.36 -15.22
C GLY A 436 -18.93 -8.35 -15.88
N THR A 437 -18.02 -8.97 -15.12
CA THR A 437 -17.06 -9.96 -15.64
C THR A 437 -17.05 -11.25 -14.81
N GLU A 438 -16.57 -12.34 -15.42
CA GLU A 438 -16.20 -13.58 -14.74
C GLU A 438 -14.70 -13.80 -14.92
N GLY A 439 -13.96 -14.17 -13.87
CA GLY A 439 -12.53 -14.47 -14.00
C GLY A 439 -11.62 -13.25 -14.20
N VAL A 440 -12.11 -12.03 -13.97
CA VAL A 440 -11.31 -10.80 -13.94
C VAL A 440 -11.43 -10.16 -12.56
N TRP A 441 -10.29 -9.91 -11.93
CA TRP A 441 -10.18 -9.23 -10.65
C TRP A 441 -9.40 -7.93 -10.81
N ALA A 442 -9.65 -6.97 -9.92
CA ALA A 442 -8.87 -5.75 -9.85
C ALA A 442 -8.54 -5.39 -8.41
N LEU A 443 -7.40 -4.74 -8.19
CA LEU A 443 -6.92 -4.38 -6.86
C LEU A 443 -6.20 -3.03 -6.84
N GLY A 444 -6.02 -2.47 -5.65
CA GLY A 444 -5.32 -1.21 -5.42
C GLY A 444 -5.98 -0.02 -6.11
N ASP A 445 -5.16 0.99 -6.44
CA ASP A 445 -5.63 2.30 -6.90
C ASP A 445 -6.38 2.31 -8.25
N CYS A 446 -6.40 1.18 -8.98
CA CYS A 446 -7.21 1.08 -10.21
C CYS A 446 -8.68 0.74 -9.93
N THR A 447 -9.05 0.49 -8.66
CA THR A 447 -10.41 0.13 -8.24
C THR A 447 -11.15 1.30 -7.61
N ALA A 448 -12.47 1.30 -7.75
CA ALA A 448 -13.37 2.19 -7.02
C ALA A 448 -14.01 1.41 -5.87
N THR A 449 -13.38 1.43 -4.70
CA THR A 449 -13.89 0.78 -3.48
C THR A 449 -14.23 1.81 -2.40
N LYS A 450 -14.81 1.34 -1.28
CA LYS A 450 -15.02 2.14 -0.07
C LYS A 450 -13.71 2.48 0.67
N TYR A 451 -12.60 1.87 0.28
CA TYR A 451 -11.31 2.02 0.96
C TYR A 451 -10.46 3.11 0.31
N ALA A 452 -9.59 3.74 1.10
CA ALA A 452 -8.67 4.76 0.59
C ALA A 452 -7.60 4.15 -0.33
N PRO A 453 -7.18 4.85 -1.41
CA PRO A 453 -6.14 4.39 -2.33
C PRO A 453 -4.76 4.45 -1.65
N THR A 454 -4.42 3.39 -0.92
CA THR A 454 -3.19 3.32 -0.11
C THR A 454 -2.45 2.02 -0.36
N ALA A 455 -1.13 2.05 -0.14
CA ALA A 455 -0.28 0.87 -0.16
C ALA A 455 -0.80 -0.24 0.77
N GLN A 456 -1.30 0.11 1.95
CA GLN A 456 -1.82 -0.83 2.94
C GLN A 456 -3.05 -1.59 2.42
N VAL A 457 -4.01 -0.87 1.82
CA VAL A 457 -5.19 -1.48 1.20
C VAL A 457 -4.77 -2.38 0.04
N ALA A 458 -3.93 -1.88 -0.88
CA ALA A 458 -3.48 -2.66 -2.03
C ALA A 458 -2.73 -3.94 -1.60
N ALA A 459 -1.87 -3.86 -0.59
CA ALA A 459 -1.13 -5.00 -0.08
C ALA A 459 -2.04 -6.06 0.56
N GLN A 460 -3.05 -5.64 1.33
CA GLN A 460 -4.03 -6.56 1.92
C GLN A 460 -4.92 -7.21 0.85
N GLN A 461 -5.39 -6.43 -0.14
CA GLN A 461 -6.13 -6.96 -1.29
C GLN A 461 -5.32 -8.00 -2.08
N GLY A 462 -4.03 -7.72 -2.33
CA GLY A 462 -3.12 -8.66 -3.00
C GLY A 462 -2.93 -9.95 -2.22
N SER A 463 -2.66 -9.86 -0.91
CA SER A 463 -2.53 -11.04 -0.04
C SER A 463 -3.83 -11.86 0.03
N TYR A 464 -4.97 -11.18 0.14
CA TYR A 464 -6.30 -11.80 0.09
C TYR A 464 -6.50 -12.58 -1.23
N LEU A 465 -6.24 -11.95 -2.38
CA LEU A 465 -6.37 -12.62 -3.67
C LEU A 465 -5.41 -13.79 -3.81
N GLY A 466 -4.19 -13.71 -3.31
CA GLY A 466 -3.27 -14.86 -3.32
C GLY A 466 -3.82 -16.06 -2.56
N GLY A 467 -4.40 -15.82 -1.38
CA GLY A 467 -5.12 -16.84 -0.63
C GLY A 467 -6.35 -17.38 -1.38
N LEU A 468 -7.11 -16.47 -2.01
CA LEU A 468 -8.30 -16.80 -2.80
C LEU A 468 -7.94 -17.73 -3.97
N PHE A 469 -6.93 -17.39 -4.77
CA PHE A 469 -6.48 -18.23 -5.90
C PHE A 469 -5.97 -19.60 -5.43
N ASN A 470 -5.28 -19.67 -4.28
CA ASN A 470 -4.86 -20.96 -3.72
C ASN A 470 -6.07 -21.82 -3.31
N GLN A 471 -7.12 -21.19 -2.76
CA GLN A 471 -8.35 -21.86 -2.38
C GLN A 471 -9.18 -22.30 -3.60
N LEU A 472 -9.22 -21.48 -4.65
CA LEU A 472 -9.88 -21.82 -5.92
C LEU A 472 -9.23 -23.04 -6.59
N ALA A 473 -7.91 -23.06 -6.70
CA ALA A 473 -7.18 -24.21 -7.26
C ALA A 473 -7.49 -25.50 -6.48
N ARG A 474 -7.43 -25.43 -5.15
CA ARG A 474 -7.77 -26.57 -4.28
C ARG A 474 -9.21 -27.04 -4.47
N ALA A 475 -10.15 -26.12 -4.68
CA ALA A 475 -11.54 -26.48 -4.94
C ALA A 475 -11.68 -27.18 -6.29
N GLU A 476 -10.96 -26.74 -7.32
CA GLU A 476 -10.96 -27.38 -8.64
C GLU A 476 -10.34 -28.78 -8.61
N ASP A 477 -9.21 -28.97 -7.92
CA ASP A 477 -8.59 -30.29 -7.74
C ASP A 477 -9.56 -31.26 -7.05
N LEU A 478 -10.20 -30.81 -5.97
CA LEU A 478 -11.19 -31.61 -5.25
C LEU A 478 -12.41 -31.94 -6.12
N GLU A 479 -12.85 -31.03 -6.99
CA GLU A 479 -13.92 -31.33 -7.95
C GLU A 479 -13.51 -32.41 -8.95
N GLN A 480 -12.29 -32.32 -9.49
CA GLN A 480 -11.78 -33.32 -10.43
C GLN A 480 -11.63 -34.69 -9.76
N GLU A 481 -11.11 -34.73 -8.53
CA GLU A 481 -11.04 -35.96 -7.72
C GLU A 481 -12.42 -36.56 -7.49
N VAL A 482 -13.42 -35.75 -7.11
CA VAL A 482 -14.80 -36.22 -6.90
C VAL A 482 -15.39 -36.77 -8.19
N ARG A 483 -15.27 -36.06 -9.33
CA ARG A 483 -15.77 -36.54 -10.62
C ARG A 483 -15.10 -37.86 -11.04
N ALA A 484 -13.80 -38.01 -10.80
CA ALA A 484 -13.08 -39.24 -11.10
C ALA A 484 -13.54 -40.41 -10.21
N LEU A 485 -13.78 -40.16 -8.92
CA LEU A 485 -14.33 -41.16 -8.00
C LEU A 485 -15.78 -41.53 -8.34
N GLU A 486 -16.62 -40.58 -8.74
CA GLU A 486 -18.00 -40.84 -9.20
C GLU A 486 -18.01 -41.69 -10.47
N ALA A 487 -17.10 -41.42 -11.41
CA ALA A 487 -16.93 -42.24 -12.61
C ALA A 487 -16.49 -43.68 -12.26
N LYS A 488 -15.53 -43.83 -11.33
CA LYS A 488 -15.11 -45.15 -10.82
C LYS A 488 -16.24 -45.89 -10.12
N ALA A 489 -16.95 -45.21 -9.21
CA ALA A 489 -18.09 -45.77 -8.50
C ALA A 489 -19.15 -46.31 -9.46
N SER A 490 -19.43 -45.58 -10.56
CA SER A 490 -20.40 -45.99 -11.58
C SER A 490 -20.02 -47.27 -12.33
N GLN A 491 -18.73 -47.58 -12.42
CA GLN A 491 -18.20 -48.79 -13.08
C GLN A 491 -18.07 -49.99 -12.12
N THR A 492 -18.12 -49.77 -10.81
CA THR A 492 -18.02 -50.83 -9.80
C THR A 492 -19.39 -51.46 -9.51
N ALA A 493 -19.42 -52.80 -9.39
CA ALA A 493 -20.64 -53.57 -9.11
C ALA A 493 -21.42 -53.03 -7.90
N GLU A 494 -22.75 -52.95 -8.04
CA GLU A 494 -23.62 -52.49 -6.97
C GLU A 494 -23.53 -53.38 -5.74
N GLY A 495 -23.48 -52.76 -4.55
CA GLY A 495 -23.40 -53.47 -3.27
C GLY A 495 -22.00 -53.98 -2.86
N SER A 496 -20.98 -53.87 -3.72
CA SER A 496 -19.62 -54.31 -3.38
C SER A 496 -18.99 -53.49 -2.23
N ALA A 497 -18.09 -54.12 -1.47
CA ALA A 497 -17.34 -53.44 -0.41
C ALA A 497 -16.49 -52.27 -0.95
N GLU A 498 -15.92 -52.45 -2.15
CA GLU A 498 -15.16 -51.43 -2.88
C GLU A 498 -16.01 -50.24 -3.28
N ARG A 499 -17.26 -50.46 -3.72
CA ARG A 499 -18.18 -49.36 -4.02
C ARG A 499 -18.52 -48.55 -2.76
N LYS A 500 -18.68 -49.22 -1.61
CA LYS A 500 -18.93 -48.56 -0.32
C LYS A 500 -17.74 -47.68 0.11
N SER A 501 -16.50 -48.15 -0.06
CA SER A 501 -15.32 -47.35 0.25
C SER A 501 -15.22 -46.11 -0.65
N ILE A 502 -15.42 -46.27 -1.97
CA ILE A 502 -15.40 -45.15 -2.91
C ILE A 502 -16.47 -44.10 -2.56
N LEU A 503 -17.69 -44.52 -2.20
CA LEU A 503 -18.76 -43.58 -1.80
C LEU A 503 -18.39 -42.79 -0.53
N SER A 504 -17.73 -43.43 0.44
CA SER A 504 -17.25 -42.74 1.65
C SER A 504 -16.15 -41.72 1.35
N GLU A 505 -15.28 -42.02 0.38
CA GLU A 505 -14.28 -41.07 -0.10
C GLU A 505 -14.92 -39.89 -0.81
N ILE A 506 -15.90 -40.13 -1.69
CA ILE A 506 -16.69 -39.08 -2.37
C ILE A 506 -17.31 -38.14 -1.32
N GLU A 507 -17.91 -38.69 -0.26
CA GLU A 507 -18.52 -37.89 0.79
C GLU A 507 -17.48 -37.01 1.52
N SER A 508 -16.33 -37.60 1.89
CA SER A 508 -15.22 -36.89 2.54
C SER A 508 -14.67 -35.77 1.65
N ARG A 509 -14.42 -36.05 0.37
CA ARG A 509 -13.92 -35.07 -0.61
C ARG A 509 -14.96 -33.98 -0.90
N SER A 510 -16.24 -34.34 -1.01
CA SER A 510 -17.35 -33.39 -1.15
C SER A 510 -17.47 -32.46 0.06
N ARG A 511 -17.28 -32.97 1.28
CA ARG A 511 -17.24 -32.12 2.50
C ARG A 511 -16.08 -31.12 2.45
N ARG A 512 -14.89 -31.56 2.02
CA ARG A 512 -13.73 -30.67 1.81
C ARG A 512 -13.96 -29.66 0.71
N LEU A 513 -14.64 -30.05 -0.37
CA LEU A 513 -14.98 -29.18 -1.49
C LEU A 513 -15.92 -28.06 -1.03
N ARG A 514 -16.99 -28.39 -0.29
CA ARG A 514 -17.91 -27.39 0.27
C ARG A 514 -17.20 -26.35 1.13
N ARG A 515 -16.25 -26.78 1.96
CA ARG A 515 -15.41 -25.86 2.76
C ARG A 515 -14.52 -24.99 1.87
N SER A 516 -13.90 -25.58 0.84
CA SER A 516 -13.04 -24.84 -0.09
C SER A 516 -13.83 -23.85 -0.95
N LYS A 517 -15.10 -24.13 -1.26
CA LYS A 517 -16.00 -23.19 -1.94
C LYS A 517 -16.53 -22.07 -1.05
N SER A 518 -16.42 -22.19 0.27
CA SER A 518 -16.82 -21.13 1.20
C SER A 518 -15.74 -20.04 1.22
N LEU A 519 -15.85 -19.09 0.30
CA LEU A 519 -14.96 -17.95 0.18
C LEU A 519 -15.42 -16.84 1.14
N LEU A 520 -14.49 -16.31 1.95
CA LEU A 520 -14.77 -15.14 2.78
C LEU A 520 -14.64 -13.86 1.94
N PRO A 521 -15.50 -12.85 2.13
CA PRO A 521 -15.35 -11.56 1.48
C PRO A 521 -14.08 -10.84 1.97
N PHE A 522 -13.55 -9.93 1.16
CA PHE A 522 -12.43 -9.08 1.54
C PHE A 522 -12.87 -8.05 2.59
N GLU A 523 -12.21 -8.06 3.74
CA GLU A 523 -12.34 -7.03 4.76
C GLU A 523 -11.00 -6.37 5.04
N TYR A 524 -10.95 -5.07 4.81
CA TYR A 524 -9.78 -4.25 5.12
C TYR A 524 -9.64 -4.06 6.64
N SER A 525 -8.44 -4.32 7.15
CA SER A 525 -8.04 -3.97 8.51
C SER A 525 -7.15 -2.72 8.48
N HIS A 526 -7.67 -1.59 8.97
CA HIS A 526 -6.86 -0.38 9.10
C HIS A 526 -5.84 -0.55 10.22
N GLN A 527 -4.54 -0.41 9.91
CA GLN A 527 -3.44 -0.56 10.87
C GLN A 527 -2.89 0.80 11.35
N GLY A 528 -3.54 1.89 10.96
CA GLY A 528 -3.10 3.24 11.23
C GLY A 528 -2.42 3.93 10.05
N SER A 529 -2.07 5.20 10.27
CA SER A 529 -1.43 6.10 9.32
C SER A 529 -0.18 6.75 9.93
N LEU A 530 0.83 6.98 9.10
CA LEU A 530 2.14 7.49 9.48
C LEU A 530 2.55 8.61 8.53
N ALA A 531 3.21 9.65 9.04
CA ALA A 531 3.83 10.68 8.22
C ALA A 531 5.07 11.25 8.91
N TYR A 532 6.17 11.37 8.17
CA TYR A 532 7.32 12.17 8.59
C TYR A 532 7.00 13.67 8.50
N VAL A 533 7.42 14.46 9.50
CA VAL A 533 7.11 15.90 9.59
C VAL A 533 8.34 16.79 9.82
N GLY A 534 9.54 16.26 9.52
CA GLY A 534 10.79 17.01 9.56
C GLY A 534 11.53 16.92 10.89
N SER A 535 12.83 17.19 10.85
CA SER A 535 13.70 17.35 12.01
C SER A 535 13.65 16.19 13.01
N ASP A 536 13.77 14.97 12.48
CA ASP A 536 13.70 13.70 13.22
C ASP A 536 12.37 13.54 14.02
N LYS A 537 11.25 14.09 13.52
CA LYS A 537 9.90 13.93 14.11
C LYS A 537 8.93 13.33 13.10
N ALA A 538 7.99 12.54 13.61
CA ALA A 538 6.90 11.96 12.83
C ALA A 538 5.58 12.05 13.60
N VAL A 539 4.47 11.84 12.90
CA VAL A 539 3.14 11.64 13.48
C VAL A 539 2.64 10.24 13.14
N ALA A 540 1.94 9.63 14.09
CA ALA A 540 1.35 8.30 13.98
C ALA A 540 -0.05 8.31 14.55
N ASP A 541 -1.01 7.84 13.76
CA ASP A 541 -2.39 7.61 14.17
C ASP A 541 -2.67 6.12 14.06
N LEU A 542 -2.66 5.39 15.18
CA LEU A 542 -2.73 3.94 15.22
C LEU A 542 -4.07 3.46 15.76
N THR A 543 -4.67 2.49 15.11
CA THR A 543 -5.83 1.75 15.61
C THR A 543 -5.34 0.62 16.52
N LEU A 544 -5.24 0.91 17.83
CA LEU A 544 -4.77 -0.05 18.83
C LEU A 544 -5.94 -0.54 19.67
N TRP A 545 -6.22 -1.84 19.59
CA TRP A 545 -7.34 -2.52 20.24
C TRP A 545 -8.69 -2.01 19.68
N ALA A 546 -9.70 -2.87 19.65
CA ALA A 546 -10.92 -2.65 18.87
C ALA A 546 -11.74 -1.36 19.20
N GLU A 547 -11.33 -0.57 20.19
CA GLU A 547 -12.07 0.61 20.68
C GLU A 547 -11.23 1.90 20.84
N GLY A 548 -9.94 1.94 20.45
CA GLY A 548 -9.08 3.12 20.68
C GLY A 548 -8.17 3.54 19.51
N ASN A 549 -8.23 4.82 19.15
CA ASN A 549 -7.22 5.47 18.29
C ASN A 549 -6.10 6.04 19.18
N PHE A 550 -4.87 5.62 18.94
CA PHE A 550 -3.67 6.13 19.60
C PHE A 550 -2.94 7.11 18.67
N ALA A 551 -3.04 8.39 19.00
CA ALA A 551 -2.34 9.46 18.31
C ALA A 551 -1.03 9.82 19.03
N SER A 552 0.08 9.83 18.31
CA SER A 552 1.40 10.16 18.85
C SER A 552 2.18 11.03 17.86
N GLY A 553 2.96 11.99 18.38
CA GLY A 553 3.83 12.84 17.57
C GLY A 553 5.15 13.13 18.28
N GLY A 554 6.24 13.22 17.52
CA GLY A 554 7.57 13.60 17.99
C GLY A 554 8.68 12.61 17.66
N ARG A 555 9.80 12.72 18.38
CA ARG A 555 11.03 11.94 18.11
C ARG A 555 10.90 10.45 18.40
N LEU A 556 10.16 10.09 19.45
CA LEU A 556 9.89 8.67 19.74
C LEU A 556 9.00 8.06 18.65
N THR A 557 8.00 8.82 18.20
CA THR A 557 7.15 8.46 17.05
C THR A 557 7.96 8.32 15.77
N TYR A 558 8.98 9.14 15.57
CA TYR A 558 9.91 9.00 14.44
C TYR A 558 10.73 7.70 14.49
N MET A 559 11.21 7.30 15.66
CA MET A 559 11.86 5.98 15.80
C MET A 559 10.88 4.84 15.50
N PHE A 560 9.62 4.98 15.93
CA PHE A 560 8.55 4.05 15.56
C PHE A 560 8.28 4.06 14.04
N TRP A 561 8.20 5.23 13.41
CA TRP A 561 8.03 5.39 11.96
C TRP A 561 9.13 4.64 11.19
N ARG A 562 10.41 4.84 11.57
CA ARG A 562 11.54 4.13 10.95
C ARG A 562 11.41 2.61 11.11
N SER A 563 11.07 2.15 12.32
CA SER A 563 10.87 0.73 12.62
C SER A 563 9.72 0.12 11.81
N ALA A 564 8.58 0.81 11.75
CA ALA A 564 7.39 0.37 11.02
C ALA A 564 7.70 0.22 9.52
N TYR A 565 8.28 1.24 8.90
CA TYR A 565 8.62 1.21 7.47
C TYR A 565 9.66 0.13 7.16
N LEU A 566 10.67 -0.04 8.02
CA LEU A 566 11.64 -1.12 7.90
C LEU A 566 10.97 -2.49 8.00
N SER A 567 9.98 -2.67 8.87
CA SER A 567 9.25 -3.93 9.00
C SER A 567 8.42 -4.25 7.73
N MET A 568 7.87 -3.23 7.08
CA MET A 568 7.01 -3.32 5.89
C MET A 568 7.78 -3.57 4.59
N CYS A 569 9.09 -3.32 4.54
CA CYS A 569 9.92 -3.64 3.37
C CYS A 569 9.79 -5.13 2.99
N PHE A 570 9.68 -5.41 1.69
CA PHE A 570 9.37 -6.75 1.17
C PHE A 570 10.52 -7.75 1.21
N SER A 571 11.77 -7.31 1.27
CA SER A 571 12.96 -8.17 1.30
C SER A 571 13.93 -7.75 2.40
N MET A 572 14.75 -8.69 2.89
CA MET A 572 15.84 -8.38 3.83
C MET A 572 16.87 -7.44 3.18
N ARG A 573 17.07 -7.55 1.87
CA ARG A 573 17.92 -6.64 1.08
C ARG A 573 17.47 -5.19 1.22
N ASN A 574 16.20 -4.87 0.94
CA ASN A 574 15.70 -3.50 1.09
C ASN A 574 15.87 -3.00 2.53
N LYS A 575 15.61 -3.85 3.53
CA LYS A 575 15.75 -3.48 4.94
C LYS A 575 17.18 -3.05 5.26
N ILE A 576 18.16 -3.85 4.87
CA ILE A 576 19.57 -3.53 5.12
C ILE A 576 19.98 -2.28 4.37
N LEU A 577 19.62 -2.14 3.09
CA LEU A 577 19.98 -0.97 2.29
C LEU A 577 19.40 0.34 2.85
N VAL A 578 18.11 0.35 3.20
CA VAL A 578 17.46 1.51 3.84
C VAL A 578 18.13 1.85 5.18
N LEU A 579 18.45 0.84 6.00
CA LEU A 579 19.15 1.05 7.26
C LEU A 579 20.55 1.64 7.03
N THR A 580 21.29 1.12 6.05
CA THR A 580 22.61 1.62 5.67
C THR A 580 22.54 3.05 5.17
N ASP A 581 21.53 3.41 4.37
CA ASP A 581 21.34 4.79 3.91
C ASP A 581 21.08 5.75 5.07
N TRP A 582 20.21 5.39 6.02
CA TRP A 582 19.99 6.21 7.20
C TRP A 582 21.25 6.40 8.06
N VAL A 583 22.09 5.37 8.17
CA VAL A 583 23.39 5.47 8.86
C VAL A 583 24.34 6.35 8.04
N LYS A 584 24.44 6.13 6.73
CA LYS A 584 25.29 6.90 5.81
C LYS A 584 24.97 8.39 5.93
N VAL A 585 23.70 8.77 5.83
CA VAL A 585 23.25 10.15 5.93
C VAL A 585 23.56 10.75 7.30
N LYS A 586 23.40 9.99 8.39
CA LYS A 586 23.73 10.50 9.73
C LYS A 586 25.23 10.72 9.94
N VAL A 587 26.08 9.92 9.29
CA VAL A 587 27.55 9.96 9.45
C VAL A 587 28.19 10.95 8.48
N PHE A 588 27.76 10.97 7.22
CA PHE A 588 28.40 11.70 6.13
C PHE A 588 27.59 12.90 5.61
N GLY A 589 26.34 13.06 6.06
CA GLY A 589 25.39 13.99 5.44
C GLY A 589 24.75 13.41 4.17
N ARG A 590 23.84 14.18 3.57
CA ARG A 590 23.26 13.84 2.27
C ARG A 590 24.24 14.20 1.15
N ASP A 591 24.21 13.43 0.06
CA ASP A 591 25.03 13.73 -1.11
C ASP A 591 24.47 14.98 -1.83
N VAL A 592 25.32 16.00 -1.99
CA VAL A 592 25.02 17.28 -2.66
C VAL A 592 25.56 17.33 -4.10
N SER A 593 26.11 16.23 -4.61
CA SER A 593 26.58 16.15 -5.98
C SER A 593 25.41 16.16 -6.98
N ARG A 594 25.71 16.62 -8.20
CA ARG A 594 24.76 16.69 -9.32
C ARG A 594 24.89 15.43 -10.18
N GLU A 595 23.78 14.72 -10.37
CA GLU A 595 23.65 13.59 -11.31
C GLU A 595 23.01 14.00 -12.66
#